data_AF-A0A8T5IK16-F1
#
_entry.id   AF-A0A8T5IK16-F1
#
_cell.length_a   1.000
_cell.length_b   1.000
_cell.length_c   1.000
_cell.angle_alpha   90.00
_cell.angle_beta   90.00
_cell.angle_gamma   90.00
#
_symmetry.space_group_name_H-M   'P 1'
#
loop_
_entity.id
_entity.type
_entity.pdbx_description
1 polymer ?
#
loop_
_entity_poly.entity_id
_entity_poly.type
_entity_poly.pdbx_seq_one_letter_code
_entity_poly.pdbx_strand_id
1 'polypeptide(L)'
;MSKEKLWWMDIKDKIKISKKRFCMPHYWPHKLPFGKKVCNEACHIHKNPIRMLHHNFYCKVLNCPNYKFMRTKDKKMIKRTWRNIFF
;
A
#
# COMPACT_ATOMS: atom_id res chain seq x y z
N MET A 1 2.19 23.93 -7.30
CA MET A 1 1.31 22.77 -7.62
C MET A 1 0.27 22.62 -6.53
N SER A 2 -0.99 22.82 -6.88
CA SER A 2 -2.15 22.82 -5.99
C SER A 2 -2.23 21.52 -5.18
N LYS A 3 -2.18 21.67 -3.85
CA LYS A 3 -2.41 20.60 -2.88
C LYS A 3 -3.92 20.39 -2.74
N GLU A 4 -4.58 19.85 -3.76
CA GLU A 4 -5.98 19.42 -3.62
C GLU A 4 -6.02 18.19 -2.71
N LYS A 5 -6.15 18.45 -1.41
CA LYS A 5 -6.42 17.44 -0.38
C LYS A 5 -7.83 16.91 -0.61
N LEU A 6 -7.94 15.80 -1.33
CA LEU A 6 -9.13 14.97 -1.36
C LEU A 6 -9.32 14.36 0.04
N TRP A 7 -10.14 15.01 0.88
CA TRP A 7 -10.45 14.66 2.26
C TRP A 7 -10.97 13.21 2.46
N TRP A 8 -11.53 12.60 1.43
CA TRP A 8 -11.92 11.18 1.38
C TRP A 8 -10.79 10.21 0.99
N MET A 9 -9.63 10.71 0.54
CA MET A 9 -8.44 9.92 0.16
C MET A 9 -7.28 10.07 1.14
N ASP A 10 -7.43 10.81 2.25
CA ASP A 10 -6.46 10.86 3.33
C ASP A 10 -6.57 9.60 4.20
N ILE A 11 -6.23 8.47 3.57
CA ILE A 11 -6.28 7.15 4.16
C ILE A 11 -5.14 7.08 5.19
N LYS A 12 -5.42 7.47 6.45
CA LYS A 12 -4.55 7.31 7.65
C LYS A 12 -4.13 5.85 7.96
N ASP A 13 -4.62 4.93 7.13
CA ASP A 13 -4.41 3.51 7.20
C ASP A 13 -3.09 3.05 6.55
N LYS A 14 -2.37 3.93 5.86
CA LYS A 14 -1.11 3.58 5.19
C LYS A 14 0.08 3.64 6.15
N ILE A 15 0.83 2.54 6.24
CA ILE A 15 2.13 2.47 6.91
C ILE A 15 3.22 2.34 5.86
N LYS A 16 4.13 3.32 5.81
CA LYS A 16 5.29 3.28 4.91
C LYS A 16 6.27 2.20 5.40
N ILE A 17 6.58 1.23 4.54
CA ILE A 17 7.53 0.15 4.86
C ILE A 17 8.93 0.38 4.29
N SER A 18 9.07 1.34 3.37
CA SER A 18 10.37 1.76 2.82
C SER A 18 10.31 3.20 2.33
N LYS A 19 11.41 3.93 2.52
CA LYS A 19 11.63 5.27 1.92
C LYS A 19 12.32 5.21 0.55
N LYS A 20 12.88 4.04 0.18
CA LYS A 20 13.69 3.85 -1.04
C LYS A 20 12.97 3.07 -2.14
N ARG A 21 11.89 2.37 -1.79
CA ARG A 21 11.11 1.56 -2.73
C ARG A 21 9.78 2.26 -3.00
N PHE A 22 9.46 2.45 -4.27
CA PHE A 22 8.24 3.11 -4.72
C PHE A 22 7.36 2.13 -5.51
N CYS A 23 6.05 2.37 -5.51
CA CYS A 23 5.13 1.60 -6.34
C CYS A 23 5.43 1.87 -7.83
N MET A 24 5.30 0.84 -8.66
CA MET A 24 5.37 1.01 -10.10
C MET A 24 4.24 1.94 -10.58
N PRO A 25 4.43 2.65 -11.71
CA PRO A 25 3.38 3.45 -12.32
C PRO A 25 2.09 2.65 -12.58
N HIS A 26 1.02 2.94 -11.83
CA HIS A 26 -0.28 2.31 -12.05
C HIS A 26 -1.45 3.29 -11.88
N TYR A 27 -2.58 2.95 -12.50
CA TYR A 27 -3.84 3.67 -12.34
C TYR A 27 -4.66 3.06 -11.21
N TRP A 28 -4.78 1.73 -11.21
CA TRP A 28 -5.56 0.97 -10.24
C TRP A 28 -4.73 0.50 -9.04
N PRO A 29 -5.21 0.63 -7.79
CA PRO A 29 -6.56 1.10 -7.39
C PRO A 29 -6.65 2.60 -7.05
N HIS A 30 -5.63 3.40 -7.36
CA HIS A 30 -5.49 4.77 -6.81
C HIS A 30 -6.23 5.85 -7.63
N LYS A 31 -6.71 5.55 -8.85
CA LYS A 31 -7.47 6.46 -9.73
C LYS A 31 -8.40 5.70 -10.68
N LEU A 32 -9.42 6.42 -11.18
CA LEU A 32 -10.18 6.07 -12.38
C LEU A 32 -9.22 5.77 -13.56
N PRO A 33 -9.64 4.95 -14.55
CA PRO A 33 -8.76 4.50 -15.66
C PRO A 33 -8.15 5.63 -16.52
N PHE A 34 -8.57 6.88 -16.31
CA PHE A 34 -8.09 8.06 -17.01
C PHE A 34 -7.39 9.00 -16.03
N GLY A 35 -6.12 9.35 -16.29
CA GLY A 35 -5.37 10.31 -15.48
C GLY A 35 -3.85 10.14 -15.54
N LYS A 36 -3.15 10.71 -14.54
CA LYS A 36 -1.71 10.49 -14.31
C LYS A 36 -1.50 9.25 -13.44
N LYS A 37 -0.59 8.36 -13.87
CA LYS A 37 -0.18 7.17 -13.09
C LYS A 37 0.37 7.58 -11.73
N VAL A 38 0.10 6.77 -10.71
CA VAL A 38 0.73 6.92 -9.41
C VAL A 38 2.11 6.28 -9.46
N CYS A 39 3.14 7.10 -9.56
CA CYS A 39 4.54 6.65 -9.67
C CYS A 39 5.38 6.96 -8.41
N ASN A 40 4.91 7.87 -7.56
CA ASN A 40 5.72 8.46 -6.48
C ASN A 40 5.28 8.02 -5.08
N GLU A 41 4.40 7.02 -4.99
CA GLU A 41 3.97 6.51 -3.71
C GLU A 41 5.00 5.54 -3.14
N ALA A 42 5.53 5.85 -1.96
CA ALA A 42 6.41 4.95 -1.24
C ALA A 42 5.68 3.63 -0.96
N CYS A 43 6.43 2.53 -1.02
CA CYS A 43 5.89 1.21 -0.73
C CYS A 43 5.30 1.20 0.68
N HIS A 44 4.04 0.76 0.78
CA HIS A 44 3.24 0.83 1.99
C HIS A 44 2.43 -0.44 2.18
N ILE A 45 1.90 -0.58 3.40
CA ILE A 45 0.90 -1.57 3.78
C ILE A 45 -0.29 -0.84 4.40
N HIS A 46 -1.44 -1.47 4.34
CA HIS A 46 -2.67 -0.97 4.95
C HIS A 46 -2.87 -1.63 6.32
N LYS A 47 -3.30 -0.88 7.35
CA LYS A 47 -3.70 -1.48 8.63
C LYS A 47 -5.05 -2.21 8.49
N ASN A 48 -5.94 -1.72 7.64
CA ASN A 48 -7.22 -2.33 7.35
C ASN A 48 -6.98 -3.59 6.49
N PRO A 49 -7.39 -4.77 6.96
CA PRO A 49 -7.12 -6.03 6.28
C PRO A 49 -7.82 -6.14 4.92
N ILE A 50 -9.00 -5.55 4.76
CA ILE A 50 -9.73 -5.54 3.48
C ILE A 50 -8.95 -4.73 2.44
N ARG A 51 -8.44 -3.56 2.84
CA ARG A 51 -7.62 -2.71 1.97
C ARG A 51 -6.26 -3.34 1.68
N MET A 52 -5.67 -4.05 2.64
CA MET A 52 -4.44 -4.80 2.43
C MET A 52 -4.65 -5.97 1.46
N LEU A 53 -5.77 -6.69 1.56
CA LEU A 53 -6.15 -7.74 0.63
C LEU A 53 -6.33 -7.18 -0.78
N HIS A 54 -7.07 -6.08 -0.91
CA HIS A 54 -7.24 -5.37 -2.16
C HIS A 54 -5.89 -4.94 -2.76
N HIS A 55 -5.05 -4.28 -1.96
CA HIS A 55 -3.70 -3.85 -2.38
C HIS A 55 -2.81 -5.04 -2.79
N ASN A 56 -2.88 -6.16 -2.07
CA ASN A 56 -2.16 -7.40 -2.39
C ASN A 56 -2.60 -7.99 -3.73
N PHE A 57 -3.91 -8.04 -3.99
CA PHE A 57 -4.46 -8.50 -5.27
C PHE A 57 -3.93 -7.65 -6.44
N TYR A 58 -4.07 -6.32 -6.38
CA TYR A 58 -3.59 -5.45 -7.46
C TYR A 58 -2.07 -5.48 -7.62
N CYS A 59 -1.30 -5.49 -6.53
CA CYS A 59 0.15 -5.59 -6.63
C CYS A 59 0.59 -6.91 -7.29
N LYS A 60 -0.17 -7.99 -7.11
CA LYS A 60 0.07 -9.27 -7.79
C LYS A 60 -0.30 -9.20 -9.27
N VAL A 61 -1.50 -8.70 -9.59
CA VAL A 61 -1.99 -8.56 -10.99
C VAL A 61 -1.08 -7.64 -11.81
N LEU A 62 -0.61 -6.55 -11.20
CA LEU A 62 0.28 -5.59 -11.85
C LEU A 62 1.75 -6.04 -11.90
N ASN A 63 2.09 -7.26 -11.43
CA ASN A 63 3.46 -7.75 -11.36
C ASN A 63 4.43 -6.79 -10.64
N CYS A 64 4.01 -6.22 -9.51
CA CYS A 64 4.80 -5.24 -8.77
C CYS A 64 6.15 -5.84 -8.32
N PRO A 65 7.31 -5.20 -8.62
CA PRO A 65 8.63 -5.72 -8.24
C PRO A 65 8.82 -5.72 -6.72
N ASN A 66 8.05 -4.88 -6.01
CA ASN A 66 8.06 -4.80 -4.56
C ASN A 66 7.06 -5.74 -3.88
N TYR A 67 6.30 -6.54 -4.64
CA TYR A 67 5.26 -7.42 -4.11
C TYR A 67 5.76 -8.36 -3.02
N LYS A 68 6.85 -9.10 -3.28
CA LYS A 68 7.46 -10.03 -2.32
C LYS A 68 7.91 -9.28 -1.06
N PHE A 69 8.55 -8.13 -1.21
CA PHE A 69 9.03 -7.31 -0.10
C PHE A 69 7.88 -6.83 0.79
N MET A 70 6.80 -6.31 0.18
CA MET A 70 5.60 -5.88 0.87
C MET A 70 4.95 -7.02 1.65
N ARG A 71 4.74 -8.19 1.02
CA ARG A 71 4.19 -9.40 1.66
C ARG A 71 4.99 -9.86 2.86
N THR A 72 6.33 -9.82 2.79
CA THR A 72 7.18 -10.20 3.93
C THR A 72 7.03 -9.23 5.10
N LYS A 73 6.87 -7.93 4.83
CA LYS A 73 6.67 -6.91 5.88
C LYS A 73 5.28 -7.00 6.52
N ASP A 74 4.25 -7.23 5.71
CA ASP A 74 2.88 -7.45 6.17
C ASP A 74 2.78 -8.65 7.13
N LYS A 75 3.31 -9.82 6.74
CA LYS A 75 3.38 -11.01 7.61
C LYS A 75 4.12 -10.75 8.92
N LYS A 76 5.20 -9.95 8.89
CA LYS A 76 5.95 -9.58 10.10
C LYS A 76 5.15 -8.65 11.02
N MET A 77 4.33 -7.74 10.47
CA MET A 77 3.43 -6.91 11.27
C MET A 77 2.37 -7.76 11.95
N ILE A 78 1.71 -8.64 11.22
CA ILE A 78 0.72 -9.57 11.78
C ILE A 78 1.35 -10.36 12.93
N LYS A 79 2.48 -11.04 12.72
CA LYS A 79 3.18 -11.79 13.78
C LYS A 79 3.51 -10.96 15.03
N ARG A 80 3.84 -9.68 14.88
CA ARG A 80 4.07 -8.76 16.01
C ARG A 80 2.80 -8.46 16.78
N THR A 81 1.70 -8.21 16.09
CA THR A 81 0.40 -7.97 16.73
C THR A 81 -0.06 -9.19 17.53
N TRP A 82 0.08 -10.41 16.99
CA TRP A 82 -0.30 -11.63 17.70
C TRP A 82 0.61 -11.93 18.89
N ARG A 83 1.91 -11.60 18.82
CA ARG A 83 2.83 -11.80 19.96
C ARG A 83 2.49 -10.94 21.18
N ASN A 84 1.89 -9.76 20.97
CA ASN A 84 1.48 -8.85 22.04
C ASN A 84 0.09 -9.15 22.64
N ILE A 85 -0.64 -10.12 22.09
CA ILE A 85 -1.97 -10.52 22.62
C ILE A 85 -1.85 -11.73 23.57
N PHE A 86 -0.74 -12.47 23.48
CA PHE A 86 -0.51 -13.72 24.21
C PHE A 86 0.61 -13.63 25.25
N PHE A 87 1.08 -12.43 25.59
CA PHE A 87 2.03 -12.15 26.68
C PHE A 87 1.57 -10.93 27.46
#